data_AF-A0A497FZW3-F1
#
_entry.id   AF-A0A497FZW3-F1
#
_cell.length_a   1.000
_cell.length_b   1.000
_cell.length_c   1.000
_cell.angle_alpha   90.00
_cell.angle_beta   90.00
_cell.angle_gamma   90.00
#
_symmetry.space_group_name_H-M   'P 1'
#
loop_
_entity.id
_entity.type
_entity.pdbx_description
1 polymer ?
#
loop_
_entity_poly.entity_id
_entity_poly.type
_entity_poly.pdbx_seq_one_letter_code
_entity_poly.pdbx_strand_id
1 'polypeptide(L)'
;NFKKSKDKDTGIETVRAPVQLAIPYPSVEGIVAILEAGGKGLELLLEAMETVVNSAARDILYDAIALTAATFPVDKISWEAIANIPKVTRRGGGIPKEQWEAFAQDYIAVMPEATGKTVEQISNAAKILLNKLSAVKTNEPVLQLLVEQLALYVECSEQASEYSDCVEFLLAKAETFLNVSDEELLANL
;
A
#
# COMPACT_ATOMS: atom_id res chain seq x y z
N ASN A 1 8.71 13.46 4.74
CA ASN A 1 8.85 14.94 4.85
C ASN A 1 9.21 15.37 6.27
N PHE A 2 10.47 15.72 6.54
CA PHE A 2 10.86 16.31 7.83
C PHE A 2 10.35 17.75 7.94
N LYS A 3 9.83 18.15 9.11
CA LYS A 3 9.42 19.54 9.38
C LYS A 3 10.63 20.47 9.23
N LYS A 4 10.56 21.41 8.31
CA LYS A 4 11.50 22.53 8.20
C LYS A 4 11.20 23.53 9.32
N SER A 5 12.19 23.89 10.13
CA SER A 5 12.04 24.99 11.08
C SER A 5 12.80 26.21 10.56
N LYS A 6 12.13 27.35 10.51
CA LYS A 6 12.72 28.62 10.14
C LYS A 6 13.08 29.37 11.42
N ASP A 7 14.36 29.65 11.58
CA ASP A 7 14.85 30.48 12.67
C ASP A 7 14.32 31.92 12.51
N LYS A 8 13.73 32.49 13.57
CA LYS A 8 13.01 33.77 13.48
C LYS A 8 13.94 34.98 13.31
N ASP A 9 15.20 34.88 13.73
CA ASP A 9 16.14 36.00 13.73
C ASP A 9 17.06 35.98 12.50
N THR A 10 17.42 34.80 12.01
CA THR A 10 18.36 34.64 10.88
C THR A 10 17.67 34.27 9.56
N GLY A 11 16.42 33.81 9.60
CA GLY A 11 15.66 33.40 8.42
C GLY A 11 16.15 32.11 7.75
N ILE A 12 17.16 31.44 8.32
CA ILE A 12 17.71 30.20 7.80
C ILE A 12 16.73 29.05 8.07
N GLU A 13 16.37 28.32 7.01
CA GLU A 13 15.60 27.08 7.12
C GLU A 13 16.55 25.93 7.44
N THR A 14 16.39 25.34 8.61
CA THR A 14 17.15 24.14 8.99
C THR A 14 16.25 22.92 8.89
N VAL A 15 16.79 21.88 8.24
CA VAL A 15 16.20 20.54 8.23
C VAL A 15 16.85 19.75 9.36
N ARG A 16 16.05 19.16 10.24
CA ARG A 16 16.59 18.37 11.36
C ARG A 16 17.37 17.17 10.82
N ALA A 17 18.49 16.85 11.45
CA ALA A 17 19.24 15.63 11.15
C ALA A 17 18.38 14.38 11.43
N PRO A 18 18.57 13.28 10.67
CA PRO A 18 17.86 12.04 10.89
C PRO A 18 18.22 11.46 12.28
N VAL A 19 17.20 11.05 13.04
CA VAL A 19 17.38 10.37 14.33
C VAL A 19 17.23 8.88 14.09
N GLN A 20 18.26 8.12 14.40
CA GLN A 20 18.24 6.65 14.39
C GLN A 20 18.13 6.16 15.84
N LEU A 21 17.09 5.37 16.13
CA LEU A 21 16.85 4.79 17.45
C LEU A 21 16.42 3.33 17.29
N ALA A 22 16.97 2.45 18.12
CA ALA A 22 16.46 1.09 18.25
C ALA A 22 15.10 1.13 18.96
N ILE A 23 14.04 0.79 18.24
CA ILE A 23 12.68 0.77 18.79
C ILE A 23 12.51 -0.56 19.56
N PRO A 24 12.17 -0.53 20.86
CA PRO A 24 11.95 -1.74 21.62
C PRO A 24 10.58 -2.33 21.27
N TYR A 25 10.57 -3.36 20.43
CA TYR A 25 9.39 -4.19 20.20
C TYR A 25 9.29 -5.30 21.25
N PRO A 26 8.09 -5.70 21.69
CA PRO A 26 7.92 -6.86 22.56
C PRO A 26 8.54 -8.10 21.91
N SER A 27 9.37 -8.84 22.66
CA SER A 27 9.82 -10.17 22.25
C SER A 27 8.67 -11.18 22.36
N VAL A 28 8.89 -12.41 21.91
CA VAL A 28 7.90 -13.49 22.09
C VAL A 28 7.59 -13.69 23.57
N GLU A 29 8.61 -13.70 24.42
CA GLU A 29 8.47 -13.81 25.88
C GLU A 29 7.69 -12.61 26.45
N GLY A 30 7.94 -11.39 25.92
CA GLY A 30 7.20 -10.20 26.29
C GLY A 30 5.71 -10.28 25.93
N ILE A 31 5.38 -10.87 24.78
CA ILE A 31 3.98 -11.11 24.37
C ILE A 31 3.32 -12.12 25.32
N VAL A 32 4.00 -13.21 25.65
CA VAL A 32 3.49 -14.21 26.61
C VAL A 32 3.25 -13.56 27.97
N ALA A 33 4.17 -12.74 28.45
CA ALA A 33 4.00 -12.02 29.72
C ALA A 33 2.79 -11.06 29.69
N ILE A 34 2.52 -10.40 28.55
CA ILE A 34 1.32 -9.57 28.38
C ILE A 34 0.04 -10.41 28.47
N LEU A 35 0.03 -11.60 27.86
CA LEU A 35 -1.11 -12.52 27.91
C LEU A 35 -1.37 -13.02 29.34
N GLU A 36 -0.32 -13.37 30.07
CA GLU A 36 -0.41 -13.86 31.46
C GLU A 36 -0.82 -12.75 32.44
N ALA A 37 -0.29 -11.53 32.26
CA ALA A 37 -0.59 -10.40 33.13
C ALA A 37 -2.01 -9.86 32.92
N GLY A 38 -2.52 -9.92 31.69
CA GLY A 38 -3.81 -9.36 31.31
C GLY A 38 -3.90 -7.83 31.45
N GLY A 39 -5.11 -7.32 31.67
CA GLY A 39 -5.38 -5.90 31.85
C GLY A 39 -5.09 -5.05 30.61
N LYS A 40 -4.71 -3.78 30.82
CA LYS A 40 -4.58 -2.78 29.73
C LYS A 40 -3.56 -3.15 28.65
N GLY A 41 -2.51 -3.91 29.00
CA GLY A 41 -1.53 -4.38 28.02
C GLY A 41 -2.13 -5.39 27.05
N LEU A 42 -2.99 -6.29 27.57
CA LEU A 42 -3.73 -7.25 26.77
C LEU A 42 -4.81 -6.55 25.94
N GLU A 43 -5.54 -5.59 26.52
CA GLU A 43 -6.53 -4.79 25.77
C GLU A 43 -5.89 -4.12 24.55
N LEU A 44 -4.74 -3.46 24.71
CA LEU A 44 -4.00 -2.85 23.61
C LEU A 44 -3.52 -3.88 22.57
N LEU A 45 -3.09 -5.07 23.02
CA LEU A 45 -2.68 -6.14 22.11
C LEU A 45 -3.87 -6.63 21.27
N LEU A 46 -5.05 -6.77 21.88
CA LEU A 46 -6.28 -7.14 21.18
C LEU A 46 -6.71 -6.06 20.19
N GLU A 47 -6.70 -4.78 20.56
CA GLU A 47 -6.98 -3.66 19.65
C GLU A 47 -6.02 -3.63 18.44
N ALA A 48 -4.74 -3.94 18.66
CA ALA A 48 -3.76 -4.04 17.59
C ALA A 48 -4.08 -5.21 16.64
N MET A 49 -4.51 -6.35 17.17
CA MET A 49 -4.94 -7.49 16.36
C MET A 49 -6.24 -7.19 15.58
N GLU A 50 -7.22 -6.55 16.23
CA GLU A 50 -8.45 -6.09 15.58
C GLU A 50 -8.15 -5.13 14.43
N THR A 51 -7.16 -4.26 14.59
CA THR A 51 -6.73 -3.33 13.53
C THR A 51 -6.23 -4.07 12.28
N VAL A 52 -5.60 -5.23 12.44
CA VAL A 52 -5.17 -6.06 11.30
C VAL A 52 -6.39 -6.63 10.56
N VAL A 53 -7.33 -7.24 11.30
CA VAL A 53 -8.55 -7.84 10.75
C VAL A 53 -9.44 -6.78 10.09
N ASN A 54 -9.66 -5.66 10.76
CA ASN A 54 -10.47 -4.54 10.24
C ASN A 54 -9.86 -3.91 8.99
N SER A 55 -8.52 -3.86 8.89
CA SER A 55 -7.88 -3.40 7.66
C SER A 55 -8.12 -4.35 6.50
N ALA A 56 -7.96 -5.66 6.70
CA ALA A 56 -8.26 -6.65 5.66
C ALA A 56 -9.74 -6.56 5.22
N ALA A 57 -10.65 -6.40 6.18
CA ALA A 57 -12.07 -6.22 5.88
C ALA A 57 -12.35 -4.95 5.08
N ARG A 58 -11.70 -3.83 5.42
CA ARG A 58 -11.81 -2.57 4.67
C ARG A 58 -11.25 -2.67 3.26
N ASP A 59 -10.13 -3.35 3.07
CA ASP A 59 -9.56 -3.56 1.73
C ASP A 59 -10.55 -4.36 0.86
N ILE A 60 -11.21 -5.38 1.41
CA ILE A 60 -12.27 -6.13 0.73
C ILE A 60 -13.48 -5.21 0.38
N LEU A 61 -13.97 -4.43 1.35
CA LEU A 61 -15.08 -3.49 1.12
C LEU A 61 -14.75 -2.41 0.09
N TYR A 62 -13.49 -1.97 0.04
CA TYR A 62 -13.03 -0.98 -0.92
C TYR A 62 -13.02 -1.53 -2.34
N ASP A 63 -12.53 -2.76 -2.51
CA ASP A 63 -12.45 -3.42 -3.81
C ASP A 63 -13.82 -3.95 -4.32
N ALA A 64 -14.85 -3.94 -3.47
CA ALA A 64 -16.18 -4.48 -3.76
C ALA A 64 -17.35 -3.65 -3.17
N ILE A 65 -17.76 -2.61 -3.90
CA ILE A 65 -18.82 -1.65 -3.52
C ILE A 65 -20.21 -2.30 -3.34
N ALA A 66 -20.45 -3.49 -3.91
CA ALA A 66 -21.72 -4.20 -3.87
C ALA A 66 -21.86 -5.18 -2.70
N LEU A 67 -20.84 -5.34 -1.85
CA LEU A 67 -20.86 -6.26 -0.71
C LEU A 67 -22.01 -5.92 0.25
N THR A 68 -22.69 -6.97 0.70
CA THR A 68 -23.66 -6.90 1.79
C THR A 68 -23.17 -7.73 2.97
N ALA A 69 -23.76 -7.54 4.15
CA ALA A 69 -23.44 -8.37 5.30
C ALA A 69 -23.66 -9.89 5.04
N ALA A 70 -24.54 -10.25 4.11
CA ALA A 70 -24.85 -11.64 3.77
C ALA A 70 -23.84 -12.27 2.79
N THR A 71 -23.14 -11.45 2.00
CA THR A 71 -22.19 -11.91 0.97
C THR A 71 -20.73 -11.69 1.37
N PHE A 72 -20.48 -11.11 2.54
CA PHE A 72 -19.13 -10.78 2.99
C PHE A 72 -18.30 -12.05 3.27
N PRO A 73 -17.10 -12.20 2.66
CA PRO A 73 -16.26 -13.38 2.82
C PRO A 73 -15.47 -13.34 4.15
N VAL A 74 -16.14 -13.71 5.25
CA VAL A 74 -15.58 -13.66 6.61
C VAL A 74 -14.34 -14.57 6.77
N ASP A 75 -14.28 -15.68 6.03
CA ASP A 75 -13.15 -16.61 6.02
C ASP A 75 -11.83 -15.94 5.60
N LYS A 76 -11.90 -14.96 4.69
CA LYS A 76 -10.74 -14.22 4.16
C LYS A 76 -10.14 -13.21 5.14
N ILE A 77 -10.88 -12.82 6.16
CA ILE A 77 -10.40 -11.91 7.21
C ILE A 77 -9.97 -12.65 8.49
N SER A 78 -9.96 -13.98 8.47
CA SER A 78 -9.42 -14.76 9.58
C SER A 78 -7.92 -14.50 9.77
N TRP A 79 -7.45 -14.60 11.01
CA TRP A 79 -6.03 -14.36 11.31
C TRP A 79 -5.11 -15.27 10.49
N GLU A 80 -5.49 -16.54 10.32
CA GLU A 80 -4.73 -17.52 9.54
C GLU A 80 -4.74 -17.20 8.05
N ALA A 81 -5.88 -16.82 7.47
CA ALA A 81 -5.93 -16.38 6.07
C ALA A 81 -5.01 -15.16 5.86
N ILE A 82 -5.15 -14.14 6.70
CA ILE A 82 -4.32 -12.94 6.63
C ILE A 82 -2.84 -13.30 6.81
N ALA A 83 -2.50 -14.16 7.76
CA ALA A 83 -1.13 -14.59 8.06
C ALA A 83 -0.46 -15.39 6.92
N ASN A 84 -1.21 -15.82 5.90
CA ASN A 84 -0.69 -16.53 4.73
C ASN A 84 -0.67 -15.69 3.44
N ILE A 85 -1.32 -14.51 3.40
CA ILE A 85 -1.23 -13.58 2.25
C ILE A 85 0.23 -13.14 2.09
N PRO A 86 0.86 -13.12 0.90
CA PRO A 86 2.22 -12.64 0.74
C PRO A 86 2.47 -11.30 1.46
N LYS A 87 3.60 -11.15 2.17
CA LYS A 87 3.88 -9.96 3.00
C LYS A 87 3.71 -8.65 2.23
N VAL A 88 4.09 -8.65 0.95
CA VAL A 88 3.95 -7.51 0.05
C VAL A 88 2.47 -7.14 -0.18
N THR A 89 1.54 -8.09 -0.22
CA THR A 89 0.11 -7.86 -0.52
C THR A 89 -0.83 -7.80 0.70
N ARG A 90 -0.36 -8.13 1.91
CA ARG A 90 -1.17 -8.30 3.14
C ARG A 90 -1.80 -7.01 3.70
N ARG A 91 -1.44 -5.87 3.14
CA ARG A 91 -2.06 -4.54 3.18
C ARG A 91 -1.62 -3.88 1.86
N GLY A 92 -1.95 -2.62 1.56
CA GLY A 92 -1.23 -1.82 0.55
C GLY A 92 0.27 -1.61 0.89
N GLY A 93 1.01 -2.70 1.10
CA GLY A 93 2.40 -2.88 1.53
C GLY A 93 2.78 -2.50 2.96
N GLY A 94 1.86 -2.00 3.81
CA GLY A 94 2.31 -1.25 4.99
C GLY A 94 3.11 0.01 4.62
N ILE A 95 3.07 0.37 3.34
CA ILE A 95 3.71 1.54 2.75
C ILE A 95 2.94 2.76 3.25
N PRO A 96 3.61 3.73 3.89
CA PRO A 96 2.98 4.95 4.36
C PRO A 96 2.27 5.69 3.22
N LYS A 97 1.16 6.37 3.55
CA LYS A 97 0.41 7.17 2.58
C LYS A 97 1.31 8.21 1.91
N GLU A 98 2.25 8.78 2.65
CA GLU A 98 3.21 9.74 2.12
C GLU A 98 4.14 9.13 1.06
N GLN A 99 4.47 7.83 1.17
CA GLN A 99 5.32 7.14 0.20
C GLN A 99 4.55 6.83 -1.09
N TRP A 100 3.26 6.50 -0.98
CA TRP A 100 2.37 6.39 -2.14
C TRP A 100 2.20 7.72 -2.88
N GLU A 101 1.98 8.82 -2.14
CA GLU A 101 1.83 10.15 -2.72
C GLU A 101 3.13 10.63 -3.38
N ALA A 102 4.28 10.36 -2.77
CA ALA A 102 5.60 10.69 -3.33
C ALA A 102 5.88 9.89 -4.62
N PHE A 103 5.60 8.58 -4.61
CA PHE A 103 5.69 7.74 -5.80
C PHE A 103 4.85 8.31 -6.95
N ALA A 104 3.60 8.69 -6.69
CA ALA A 104 2.73 9.24 -7.73
C ALA A 104 3.23 10.58 -8.30
N GLN A 105 3.82 11.43 -7.45
CA GLN A 105 4.42 12.70 -7.90
C GLN A 105 5.63 12.45 -8.80
N ASP A 106 6.52 11.54 -8.42
CA ASP A 106 7.69 11.18 -9.22
C ASP A 106 7.27 10.54 -10.55
N TYR A 107 6.31 9.62 -10.52
CA TYR A 107 5.74 9.00 -11.71
C TYR A 107 5.18 10.05 -12.69
N ILE A 108 4.44 11.06 -12.21
CA ILE A 108 3.90 12.13 -13.05
C ILE A 108 4.99 13.04 -13.62
N ALA A 109 6.10 13.23 -12.90
CA ALA A 109 7.21 14.04 -13.36
C ALA A 109 8.01 13.36 -14.47
N VAL A 110 8.26 12.06 -14.36
CA VAL A 110 9.17 11.32 -15.25
C VAL A 110 8.46 10.75 -16.49
N MET A 111 7.28 10.17 -16.30
CA MET A 111 6.64 9.36 -17.34
C MET A 111 6.14 10.09 -18.59
N PRO A 112 5.77 11.39 -18.58
CA PRO A 112 5.37 12.08 -19.81
C PRO A 112 6.46 12.08 -20.88
N GLU A 113 7.72 12.28 -20.47
CA GLU A 113 8.87 12.25 -21.38
C GLU A 113 9.17 10.81 -21.84
N ALA A 114 9.17 9.86 -20.93
CA ALA A 114 9.47 8.45 -21.24
C ALA A 114 8.43 7.79 -22.17
N THR A 115 7.16 8.19 -22.06
CA THR A 115 6.05 7.56 -22.81
C THR A 115 5.56 8.38 -24.00
N GLY A 116 5.96 9.65 -24.12
CA GLY A 116 5.40 10.60 -25.08
C GLY A 116 3.92 10.95 -24.85
N LYS A 117 3.36 10.60 -23.69
CA LYS A 117 1.96 10.88 -23.32
C LYS A 117 1.83 12.25 -22.65
N THR A 118 0.62 12.81 -22.67
CA THR A 118 0.37 14.08 -21.98
C THR A 118 0.43 13.91 -20.47
N VAL A 119 0.77 14.98 -19.76
CA VAL A 119 0.78 15.02 -18.28
C VAL A 119 -0.59 14.62 -17.72
N GLU A 120 -1.68 14.97 -18.40
CA GLU A 120 -3.04 14.59 -18.01
C GLU A 120 -3.26 13.08 -18.09
N GLN A 121 -2.82 12.44 -19.19
CA GLN A 121 -2.91 10.99 -19.36
C GLN A 121 -2.09 10.25 -18.29
N ILE A 122 -0.88 10.73 -18.00
CA ILE A 122 -0.03 10.17 -16.95
C ILE A 122 -0.62 10.41 -15.56
N SER A 123 -1.22 11.57 -15.30
CA SER A 123 -1.91 11.86 -14.04
C SER A 123 -3.09 10.93 -13.81
N ASN A 124 -3.81 10.55 -14.87
CA ASN A 124 -4.89 9.57 -14.77
C ASN A 124 -4.35 8.16 -14.51
N ALA A 125 -3.26 7.76 -15.16
CA ALA A 125 -2.57 6.50 -14.84
C ALA A 125 -2.11 6.48 -13.37
N ALA A 126 -1.48 7.55 -12.88
CA ALA A 126 -1.04 7.68 -11.51
C ALA A 126 -2.20 7.55 -10.50
N LYS A 127 -3.39 8.10 -10.80
CA LYS A 127 -4.58 7.90 -9.96
C LYS A 127 -5.01 6.44 -9.91
N ILE A 128 -4.94 5.71 -11.02
CA ILE A 128 -5.26 4.28 -11.07
C ILE A 128 -4.24 3.46 -10.26
N LEU A 129 -2.95 3.81 -10.35
CA LEU A 129 -1.87 3.19 -9.57
C LEU A 129 -2.02 3.48 -8.07
N LEU A 130 -2.29 4.74 -7.68
CA LEU A 130 -2.61 5.12 -6.29
C LEU A 130 -3.83 4.36 -5.76
N ASN A 131 -4.79 4.08 -6.65
CA ASN A 131 -5.95 3.27 -6.32
C ASN A 131 -5.73 1.76 -6.48
N LYS A 132 -4.46 1.33 -6.46
CA LYS A 132 -4.06 -0.08 -6.42
C LYS A 132 -4.71 -0.89 -7.56
N LEU A 133 -4.84 -0.29 -8.74
CA LEU A 133 -5.41 -0.90 -9.95
C LEU A 133 -6.90 -1.31 -9.84
N SER A 134 -7.58 -0.99 -8.74
CA SER A 134 -8.92 -1.49 -8.43
C SER A 134 -9.95 -1.11 -9.51
N ALA A 135 -9.83 0.10 -10.07
CA ALA A 135 -10.71 0.61 -11.10
C ALA A 135 -10.59 -0.11 -12.47
N VAL A 136 -9.51 -0.85 -12.70
CA VAL A 136 -9.20 -1.51 -13.98
C VAL A 136 -8.98 -3.01 -13.81
N LYS A 137 -9.40 -3.59 -12.69
CA LYS A 137 -9.10 -4.96 -12.29
C LYS A 137 -9.57 -6.05 -13.27
N THR A 138 -10.57 -5.77 -14.11
CA THR A 138 -11.05 -6.67 -15.18
C THR A 138 -10.69 -6.19 -16.59
N ASN A 139 -9.94 -5.10 -16.71
CA ASN A 139 -9.56 -4.52 -17.99
C ASN A 139 -8.12 -4.92 -18.31
N GLU A 140 -7.93 -6.15 -18.80
CA GLU A 140 -6.60 -6.70 -19.10
C GLU A 140 -5.74 -5.78 -19.99
N PRO A 141 -6.25 -5.17 -21.08
CA PRO A 141 -5.45 -4.26 -21.89
C PRO A 141 -4.90 -3.07 -21.10
N VAL A 142 -5.69 -2.51 -20.18
CA VAL A 142 -5.24 -1.39 -19.35
C VAL A 142 -4.29 -1.87 -18.24
N LEU A 143 -4.50 -3.06 -17.68
CA LEU A 143 -3.57 -3.66 -16.72
C LEU A 143 -2.20 -3.90 -17.35
N GLN A 144 -2.14 -4.51 -18.54
CA GLN A 144 -0.89 -4.75 -19.27
C GLN A 144 -0.18 -3.43 -19.59
N LEU A 145 -0.92 -2.42 -20.05
CA LEU A 145 -0.37 -1.09 -20.30
C LEU A 145 0.26 -0.48 -19.03
N LEU A 146 -0.40 -0.60 -17.88
CA LEU A 146 0.12 -0.07 -16.61
C LEU A 146 1.34 -0.86 -16.12
N VAL A 147 1.39 -2.17 -16.35
CA VAL A 147 2.56 -3.00 -16.05
C VAL A 147 3.77 -2.57 -16.90
N GLU A 148 3.58 -2.38 -18.20
CA GLU A 148 4.62 -1.87 -19.10
C GLU A 148 5.12 -0.48 -18.66
N GLN A 149 4.19 0.39 -18.26
CA GLN A 149 4.54 1.70 -17.74
C GLN A 149 5.31 1.64 -16.42
N LEU A 150 4.99 0.71 -15.51
CA LEU A 150 5.75 0.50 -14.28
C LEU A 150 7.16 -0.01 -14.57
N ALA A 151 7.32 -0.90 -15.54
CA ALA A 151 8.64 -1.35 -15.97
C ALA A 151 9.47 -0.19 -16.55
N LEU A 152 8.86 0.61 -17.44
CA LEU A 152 9.51 1.79 -17.99
C LEU A 152 9.88 2.80 -16.90
N TYR A 153 8.99 3.02 -15.92
CA TYR A 153 9.25 3.90 -14.78
C TYR A 153 10.50 3.48 -14.00
N VAL A 154 10.66 2.18 -13.75
CA VAL A 154 11.84 1.64 -13.06
C VAL A 154 13.13 1.89 -13.84
N GLU A 155 13.05 1.88 -15.18
CA GLU A 155 14.19 2.15 -16.04
C GLU A 155 14.54 3.64 -16.14
N CYS A 156 13.56 4.54 -16.08
CA CYS A 156 13.77 5.96 -16.36
C CYS A 156 13.77 6.88 -15.14
N SER A 157 13.22 6.49 -13.99
CA SER A 157 13.26 7.30 -12.77
C SER A 157 14.54 7.06 -11.98
N GLU A 158 15.25 8.15 -11.65
CA GLU A 158 16.40 8.13 -10.74
C GLU A 158 16.01 7.75 -9.30
N GLN A 159 14.74 7.94 -8.94
CA GLN A 159 14.18 7.62 -7.62
C GLN A 159 13.44 6.28 -7.58
N ALA A 160 13.44 5.50 -8.67
CA ALA A 160 12.71 4.23 -8.75
C ALA A 160 13.01 3.28 -7.58
N SER A 161 14.27 3.24 -7.14
CA SER A 161 14.69 2.40 -6.00
C SER A 161 14.09 2.82 -4.65
N GLU A 162 13.71 4.10 -4.46
CA GLU A 162 13.05 4.57 -3.24
C GLU A 162 11.57 4.18 -3.18
N TYR A 163 11.00 3.84 -4.34
CA TYR A 163 9.59 3.46 -4.51
C TYR A 163 9.42 2.01 -4.97
N SER A 164 10.45 1.17 -4.83
CA SER A 164 10.42 -0.25 -5.21
C SER A 164 9.25 -0.98 -4.56
N ASP A 165 8.98 -0.70 -3.28
CA ASP A 165 7.86 -1.32 -2.56
C ASP A 165 6.50 -1.01 -3.21
N CYS A 166 6.30 0.23 -3.70
CA CYS A 166 5.09 0.63 -4.41
C CYS A 166 4.97 -0.11 -5.74
N VAL A 167 6.08 -0.19 -6.49
CA VAL A 167 6.13 -0.85 -7.81
C VAL A 167 5.89 -2.35 -7.66
N GLU A 168 6.61 -3.03 -6.76
CA GLU A 168 6.47 -4.46 -6.49
C GLU A 168 5.05 -4.80 -6.04
N PHE A 169 4.44 -3.97 -5.17
CA PHE A 169 3.05 -4.13 -4.79
C PHE A 169 2.10 -4.09 -5.99
N LEU A 170 2.28 -3.11 -6.87
CA LEU A 170 1.42 -2.93 -8.04
C LEU A 170 1.61 -4.04 -9.07
N LEU A 171 2.84 -4.50 -9.28
CA LEU A 171 3.13 -5.62 -10.18
C LEU A 171 2.52 -6.92 -9.66
N ALA A 172 2.69 -7.24 -8.38
CA ALA A 172 2.06 -8.42 -7.77
C ALA A 172 0.53 -8.37 -7.83
N LYS A 173 -0.06 -7.17 -7.64
CA LYS A 173 -1.51 -6.99 -7.75
C LYS A 173 -2.00 -7.11 -9.20
N ALA A 174 -1.28 -6.55 -10.16
CA ALA A 174 -1.58 -6.71 -11.58
C ALA A 174 -1.49 -8.18 -12.02
N GLU A 175 -0.46 -8.90 -11.56
CA GLU A 175 -0.31 -10.35 -11.82
C GLU A 175 -1.50 -11.14 -11.26
N THR A 176 -1.96 -10.80 -10.07
CA THR A 176 -3.17 -11.41 -9.49
C THR A 176 -4.38 -11.15 -10.37
N PHE A 177 -4.56 -9.93 -10.87
CA PHE A 177 -5.69 -9.57 -11.72
C PHE A 177 -5.63 -10.15 -13.13
N LEU A 178 -4.43 -10.42 -13.66
CA LEU A 178 -4.27 -11.01 -14.99
C LEU A 178 -4.37 -12.54 -15.00
N ASN A 179 -4.17 -13.19 -13.85
CA ASN A 179 -4.10 -14.66 -13.74
C ASN A 179 -5.32 -15.31 -13.05
N VAL A 180 -6.23 -14.50 -12.51
CA VAL A 180 -7.46 -14.97 -11.87
C VAL A 180 -8.61 -14.75 -12.86
N SER A 181 -9.53 -15.71 -12.96
CA SER A 181 -10.65 -15.59 -13.90
C SER A 181 -11.53 -14.37 -13.58
N ASP A 182 -12.14 -13.76 -14.60
CA ASP A 182 -13.08 -12.64 -14.40
C ASP A 182 -14.17 -13.01 -13.39
N GLU A 183 -14.68 -14.24 -13.47
CA GLU A 183 -15.70 -14.76 -12.55
C GLU A 183 -15.19 -14.86 -11.11
N GLU A 184 -13.91 -15.16 -10.87
CA GLU A 184 -13.31 -15.15 -9.53
C GLU A 184 -12.93 -13.74 -9.07
N LEU A 185 -12.48 -12.86 -9.96
CA LEU A 185 -12.26 -11.43 -9.66
C LEU A 185 -13.58 -10.72 -9.32
N LEU A 186 -14.67 -11.17 -9.95
CA LEU A 186 -16.03 -10.73 -9.70
C LEU A 186 -16.69 -11.55 -8.56
N ALA A 187 -16.25 -12.76 -8.22
CA ALA A 187 -16.75 -13.50 -7.04
C ALA A 187 -15.98 -13.12 -5.76
N ASN A 188 -14.83 -12.48 -5.90
CA ASN A 188 -14.18 -11.69 -4.86
C ASN A 188 -14.86 -10.30 -4.70
N LEU A 189 -16.02 -10.07 -5.33
CA LEU A 189 -16.98 -8.98 -5.01
C LEU A 189 -17.80 -9.26 -3.74
#